data_AF-A0A448WCG3-F1
#
_entry.id   AF-A0A448WCG3-F1
#
_cell.length_a   1.000
_cell.length_b   1.000
_cell.length_c   1.000
_cell.angle_alpha   90.00
_cell.angle_beta   90.00
_cell.angle_gamma   90.00
#
_symmetry.space_group_name_H-M   'P 1'
#
loop_
_entity.id
_entity.type
_entity.pdbx_description
1 polymer ?
#
loop_
_entity_poly.entity_id
_entity_poly.type
_entity_poly.pdbx_seq_one_letter_code
_entity_poly.pdbx_strand_id
1 'polypeptide(L)'
;MGQFWTWSQWADSIKSCFEKCFWIPNDTQDPEISYNHGAYKDSFGSSAKFTDNQLRPNFLVTMTVLMCIYMHKFSFYSLLQLIPSQRGNIKQAPSLFTPERAWDALQIVKAQLVGPLGIKTLGPNDWAYRGYYDNSNESTDFSLAKGFNYHQGPEWLWLTGYYLRALLYFGRHLARINPKSYGHLANEVLADCQAHLARLDDHLYSSPWRSLPELTNFNGSVRIPFNKNSF
;
A
#
# COMPACT_ATOMS: atom_id res chain seq x y z
N MET A 1 15.61 35.34 11.85
CA MET A 1 14.66 34.77 12.84
C MET A 1 14.01 33.55 12.22
N GLY A 2 13.97 32.42 12.92
CA GLY A 2 13.26 31.22 12.45
C GLY A 2 11.75 31.44 12.47
N GLN A 3 11.05 30.94 11.45
CA GLN A 3 9.59 31.00 11.39
C GLN A 3 9.01 29.83 12.19
N PHE A 4 8.15 30.12 13.17
CA PHE A 4 7.50 29.08 13.97
C PHE A 4 6.14 28.71 13.38
N TRP A 5 5.83 27.41 13.40
CA TRP A 5 4.60 26.84 12.88
C TRP A 5 3.77 26.24 14.00
N THR A 6 2.46 26.47 13.99
CA THR A 6 1.54 25.70 14.83
C THR A 6 1.27 24.32 14.24
N TRP A 7 0.87 23.36 15.08
CA TRP A 7 0.47 22.02 14.61
C TRP A 7 -0.65 22.05 13.57
N SER A 8 -1.59 22.99 13.68
CA SER A 8 -2.67 23.14 12.69
C SER A 8 -2.14 23.63 11.35
N GLN A 9 -1.30 24.68 11.34
CA GLN A 9 -0.71 25.20 10.11
C GLN A 9 0.14 24.12 9.41
N TRP A 10 0.89 23.34 10.18
CA TRP A 10 1.69 22.25 9.65
C TRP A 10 0.81 21.14 9.05
N ALA A 11 -0.25 20.72 9.73
CA ALA A 11 -1.21 19.73 9.22
C ALA A 11 -1.93 20.22 7.95
N ASP A 12 -2.34 21.50 7.90
CA ASP A 12 -2.98 22.10 6.73
C ASP A 12 -2.03 22.19 5.53
N SER A 13 -0.73 22.44 5.79
CA SER A 13 0.29 22.39 4.75
C SER A 13 0.51 20.97 4.21
N ILE A 14 0.53 19.95 5.08
CA ILE A 14 0.61 18.56 4.62
C ILE A 14 -0.61 18.25 3.75
N LYS A 15 -1.82 18.58 4.22
CA LYS A 15 -3.06 18.36 3.45
C LYS A 15 -3.01 19.00 2.07
N SER A 16 -2.60 20.26 1.99
CA SER A 16 -2.66 21.03 0.74
C SER A 16 -1.57 20.65 -0.28
N CYS A 17 -0.52 19.94 0.16
CA CYS A 17 0.61 19.55 -0.67
C CYS A 17 0.70 18.05 -0.94
N PHE A 18 0.27 17.18 -0.02
CA PHE A 18 0.52 15.73 -0.09
C PHE A 18 0.14 15.14 -1.44
N GLU A 19 -1.13 15.24 -1.83
CA GLU A 19 -1.59 14.63 -3.08
C GLU A 19 -0.94 15.30 -4.30
N LYS A 20 -0.64 16.61 -4.26
CA LYS A 20 0.07 17.29 -5.36
C LYS A 20 1.50 16.80 -5.54
N CYS A 21 2.17 16.42 -4.45
CA CYS A 21 3.54 15.95 -4.47
C CYS A 21 3.63 14.47 -4.88
N PHE A 22 2.73 13.64 -4.35
CA PHE A 22 2.82 12.18 -4.46
C PHE A 22 1.94 11.55 -5.56
N TRP A 23 0.82 12.15 -5.94
CA TRP A 23 -0.06 11.57 -6.97
C TRP A 23 0.57 11.70 -8.37
N ILE A 24 0.49 10.63 -9.15
CA ILE A 24 0.90 10.62 -10.55
C ILE A 24 -0.38 10.62 -11.42
N PRO A 25 -0.71 11.71 -12.13
CA PRO A 25 -1.93 11.81 -12.93
C PRO A 25 -2.03 10.73 -14.02
N ASN A 26 -3.23 10.18 -14.22
CA ASN A 26 -3.51 9.18 -15.27
C ASN A 26 -3.19 9.68 -16.69
N ASP A 27 -3.32 10.99 -16.92
CA ASP A 27 -3.11 11.68 -18.19
C ASP A 27 -1.70 12.26 -18.34
N THR A 28 -0.78 11.96 -17.42
CA THR A 28 0.59 12.47 -17.47
C THR A 28 1.30 12.05 -18.76
N GLN A 29 1.91 13.01 -19.43
CA GLN A 29 2.74 12.79 -20.63
C GLN A 29 4.24 12.81 -20.33
N ASP A 30 4.60 13.01 -19.06
CA ASP A 30 6.00 13.03 -18.64
C ASP A 30 6.57 11.61 -18.67
N PRO A 31 7.53 11.31 -19.56
CA PRO A 31 8.10 9.97 -19.72
C PRO A 31 8.84 9.47 -18.48
N GLU A 32 9.29 10.37 -17.59
CA GLU A 32 9.96 9.98 -16.35
C GLU A 32 9.02 9.41 -15.31
N ILE A 33 7.72 9.74 -15.39
CA ILE A 33 6.73 9.30 -14.38
C ILE A 33 5.56 8.49 -14.95
N SER A 34 5.33 8.53 -16.26
CA SER A 34 4.14 7.96 -16.91
C SER A 34 4.00 6.45 -16.78
N TYR A 35 5.09 5.70 -16.58
CA TYR A 35 5.03 4.25 -16.44
C TYR A 35 4.32 3.78 -15.15
N ASN A 36 4.14 4.66 -14.16
CA ASN A 36 3.41 4.41 -12.92
C ASN A 36 2.25 5.39 -12.69
N HIS A 37 1.64 5.90 -13.76
CA HIS A 37 0.44 6.74 -13.66
C HIS A 37 -0.69 6.06 -12.87
N GLY A 38 -1.53 6.86 -12.22
CA GLY A 38 -2.64 6.37 -11.42
C GLY A 38 -2.25 5.81 -10.05
N ALA A 39 -0.97 5.90 -9.68
CA ALA A 39 -0.44 5.49 -8.39
C ALA A 39 0.17 6.67 -7.60
N TYR A 40 0.57 6.39 -6.37
CA TYR A 40 1.32 7.32 -5.53
C TYR A 40 2.81 6.98 -5.60
N LYS A 41 3.63 8.01 -5.76
CA LYS A 41 5.09 7.96 -5.63
C LYS A 41 5.48 7.35 -4.28
N ASP A 42 6.60 6.64 -4.28
CA ASP A 42 7.17 6.09 -3.04
C ASP A 42 7.88 7.17 -2.22
N SER A 43 8.56 8.09 -2.90
CA SER A 43 9.28 9.20 -2.28
C SER A 43 9.12 10.50 -3.07
N PHE A 44 9.54 11.61 -2.48
CA PHE A 44 9.48 12.92 -3.10
C PHE A 44 10.77 13.70 -2.83
N GLY A 45 11.51 14.02 -3.89
CA GLY A 45 12.75 14.77 -3.79
C GLY A 45 13.97 13.94 -3.44
N SER A 46 13.95 12.63 -3.69
CA SER A 46 15.11 11.75 -3.48
C SER A 46 16.34 12.21 -4.28
N SER A 47 17.53 11.84 -3.79
CA SER A 47 18.80 12.08 -4.49
C SER A 47 18.87 11.31 -5.81
N ALA A 48 18.35 10.08 -5.82
CA ALA A 48 18.21 9.25 -7.01
C ALA A 48 16.78 9.38 -7.56
N LYS A 49 16.56 10.30 -8.50
CA LYS A 49 15.22 10.74 -8.93
C LYS A 49 14.26 9.62 -9.34
N PHE A 50 14.76 8.55 -9.95
CA PHE A 50 13.94 7.40 -10.31
C PHE A 50 13.27 6.72 -9.10
N THR A 51 13.85 6.83 -7.90
CA THR A 51 13.29 6.24 -6.67
C THR A 51 12.02 6.92 -6.18
N ASP A 52 11.76 8.16 -6.60
CA ASP A 52 10.49 8.84 -6.32
C ASP A 52 9.33 8.08 -7.01
N ASN A 53 9.54 7.68 -8.27
CA ASN A 53 8.49 7.12 -9.11
C ASN A 53 8.42 5.59 -9.11
N GLN A 54 9.08 4.90 -8.17
CA GLN A 54 8.96 3.44 -8.10
C GLN A 54 7.59 3.02 -7.57
N LEU A 55 6.94 2.08 -8.25
CA LEU A 55 5.70 1.48 -7.74
C LEU A 55 6.04 0.59 -6.55
N ARG A 56 5.77 1.09 -5.35
CA ARG A 56 6.00 0.40 -4.09
C ARG A 56 4.74 0.45 -3.21
N PRO A 57 4.57 -0.53 -2.33
CA PRO A 57 3.36 -0.65 -1.51
C PRO A 57 3.33 0.29 -0.29
N ASN A 58 4.34 1.13 -0.08
CA ASN A 58 4.51 1.89 1.16
C ASN A 58 3.39 2.91 1.41
N PHE A 59 2.79 3.47 0.36
CA PHE A 59 1.67 4.41 0.50
C PHE A 59 0.42 3.78 1.15
N LEU A 60 0.30 2.45 1.16
CA LEU A 60 -0.78 1.72 1.85
C LEU A 60 -0.74 1.96 3.37
N VAL A 61 0.45 2.16 3.93
CA VAL A 61 0.63 2.51 5.34
C VAL A 61 0.00 3.87 5.61
N THR A 62 0.33 4.86 4.78
CA THR A 62 -0.25 6.21 4.87
C THR A 62 -1.76 6.19 4.73
N MET A 63 -2.29 5.44 3.76
CA MET A 63 -3.73 5.23 3.57
C MET A 63 -4.38 4.71 4.86
N THR A 64 -3.83 3.65 5.46
CA THR A 64 -4.43 2.99 6.62
C THR A 64 -4.29 3.77 7.92
N VAL A 65 -3.12 4.36 8.18
CA VAL A 65 -2.87 5.08 9.45
C VAL A 65 -3.80 6.28 9.58
N LEU A 66 -4.01 7.02 8.50
CA LEU A 66 -4.95 8.14 8.50
C LEU A 66 -6.37 7.66 8.79
N MET A 67 -6.78 6.52 8.24
CA MET A 67 -8.09 5.93 8.53
C MET A 67 -8.28 5.58 10.01
N CYS A 68 -7.26 5.01 10.66
CA CYS A 68 -7.32 4.62 12.08
C CYS A 68 -7.58 5.81 13.00
N ILE A 69 -6.90 6.93 12.76
CA ILE A 69 -7.10 8.18 13.51
C ILE A 69 -8.56 8.65 13.41
N TYR A 70 -9.24 8.34 12.30
CA TYR A 70 -10.64 8.71 12.07
C TYR A 70 -11.65 7.68 12.59
N MET A 71 -11.37 6.39 12.50
CA MET A 71 -12.25 5.33 13.01
C MET A 71 -12.33 5.33 14.55
N HIS A 72 -11.21 5.60 15.24
CA HIS A 72 -11.23 5.76 16.70
C HIS A 72 -12.02 6.99 17.15
N LYS A 73 -11.98 8.09 16.37
CA LYS A 73 -12.88 9.23 16.58
C LYS A 73 -14.33 8.78 16.37
N PHE A 74 -14.66 8.09 15.29
CA PHE A 74 -16.04 7.67 15.00
C PHE A 74 -16.62 6.71 16.05
N SER A 75 -15.82 5.77 16.58
CA SER A 75 -16.26 4.82 17.62
C SER A 75 -16.38 5.44 19.02
N PHE A 76 -15.62 6.50 19.33
CA PHE A 76 -15.83 7.30 20.54
C PHE A 76 -17.00 8.28 20.37
N TYR A 77 -17.21 8.82 19.17
CA TYR A 77 -18.31 9.74 18.88
C TYR A 77 -19.67 9.07 18.75
N SER A 78 -19.76 7.78 18.38
CA SER A 78 -21.02 7.02 18.43
C SER A 78 -21.57 6.89 19.86
N LEU A 79 -20.70 6.85 20.88
CA LEU A 79 -21.09 6.92 22.30
C LEU A 79 -21.49 8.33 22.75
N LEU A 80 -21.03 9.38 22.05
CA LEU A 80 -21.32 10.79 22.36
C LEU A 80 -22.50 11.39 21.54
N GLN A 81 -23.16 10.61 20.67
CA GLN A 81 -24.35 11.05 19.92
C GLN A 81 -25.58 11.35 20.81
N LEU A 82 -25.48 11.19 22.13
CA LEU A 82 -26.53 11.51 23.11
C LEU A 82 -26.56 12.99 23.56
N ILE A 83 -25.68 13.87 23.03
CA ILE A 83 -25.64 15.29 23.43
C ILE A 83 -25.89 16.20 22.20
N PRO A 84 -27.13 16.70 22.01
CA PRO A 84 -27.52 17.49 20.83
C PRO A 84 -26.81 18.84 20.64
N SER A 85 -26.14 19.37 21.68
CA SER A 85 -25.55 20.72 21.69
C SER A 85 -24.17 20.83 21.02
N GLN A 86 -23.54 19.72 20.62
CA GLN A 86 -22.20 19.70 19.99
C GLN A 86 -22.26 19.42 18.46
N ARG A 87 -23.44 19.58 17.83
CA ARG A 87 -23.66 19.31 16.40
C ARG A 87 -22.97 20.31 15.45
N GLY A 88 -22.46 21.43 15.98
CA GLY A 88 -21.75 22.45 15.22
C GLY A 88 -20.26 22.11 15.08
N ASN A 89 -19.82 21.88 13.84
CA ASN A 89 -18.42 21.63 13.44
C ASN A 89 -17.87 20.22 13.72
N ILE A 90 -18.53 19.18 13.20
CA ILE A 90 -17.78 17.99 12.77
C ILE A 90 -16.92 18.46 11.58
N LYS A 91 -15.74 19.03 11.85
CA LYS A 91 -14.71 19.20 10.83
C LYS A 91 -14.37 17.80 10.37
N GLN A 92 -15.00 17.37 9.27
CA GLN A 92 -14.58 16.21 8.52
C GLN A 92 -13.09 16.38 8.32
N ALA A 93 -12.33 15.54 9.01
CA ALA A 93 -10.91 15.74 9.03
C ALA A 93 -10.40 15.56 7.59
N PRO A 94 -9.47 16.42 7.16
CA PRO A 94 -8.81 16.31 5.87
C PRO A 94 -8.49 14.86 5.47
N SER A 95 -9.13 14.34 4.42
CA SER A 95 -8.55 13.20 3.72
C SER A 95 -7.32 13.71 2.97
N LEU A 96 -6.15 13.09 3.18
CA LEU A 96 -4.97 13.35 2.32
C LEU A 96 -5.15 12.79 0.91
N PHE A 97 -6.14 11.91 0.75
CA PHE A 97 -6.40 11.17 -0.46
C PHE A 97 -7.77 11.54 -1.04
N THR A 98 -7.82 11.82 -2.33
CA THR A 98 -9.08 11.77 -3.07
C THR A 98 -9.55 10.31 -3.14
N PRO A 99 -10.78 9.97 -2.71
CA PRO A 99 -11.24 8.57 -2.63
C PRO A 99 -11.11 7.79 -3.94
N GLU A 100 -11.41 8.43 -5.07
CA GLU A 100 -11.33 7.84 -6.40
C GLU A 100 -9.87 7.55 -6.79
N ARG A 101 -8.95 8.49 -6.54
CA ARG A 101 -7.51 8.30 -6.81
C ARG A 101 -6.89 7.21 -5.92
N ALA A 102 -7.30 7.16 -4.65
CA ALA A 102 -6.87 6.10 -3.75
C ALA A 102 -7.35 4.73 -4.23
N TRP A 103 -8.58 4.66 -4.75
CA TRP A 103 -9.14 3.45 -5.31
C TRP A 103 -8.40 3.01 -6.58
N ASP A 104 -8.12 3.92 -7.51
CA ASP A 104 -7.33 3.64 -8.71
C ASP A 104 -5.96 3.07 -8.35
N ALA A 105 -5.26 3.70 -7.40
CA ALA A 105 -3.98 3.20 -6.90
C ALA A 105 -4.08 1.80 -6.28
N LEU A 106 -5.15 1.50 -5.53
CA LEU A 106 -5.39 0.17 -4.97
C LEU A 106 -5.61 -0.89 -6.05
N GLN A 107 -6.25 -0.54 -7.18
CA GLN A 107 -6.39 -1.46 -8.31
C GLN A 107 -5.04 -1.76 -8.97
N ILE A 108 -4.16 -0.76 -9.07
CA ILE A 108 -2.78 -0.99 -9.54
C ILE A 108 -2.03 -1.93 -8.59
N VAL A 109 -2.16 -1.73 -7.28
CA VAL A 109 -1.57 -2.65 -6.28
C VAL A 109 -2.11 -4.07 -6.45
N LYS A 110 -3.45 -4.21 -6.60
CA LYS A 110 -4.10 -5.50 -6.83
C LYS A 110 -3.54 -6.21 -8.06
N ALA A 111 -3.36 -5.46 -9.15
CA ALA A 111 -2.91 -6.01 -10.42
C ALA A 111 -1.41 -6.34 -10.44
N GLN A 112 -0.57 -5.51 -9.82
CA GLN A 112 0.89 -5.58 -10.02
C GLN A 112 1.67 -6.06 -8.79
N LEU A 113 1.19 -5.78 -7.58
CA LEU A 113 1.97 -6.01 -6.35
C LEU A 113 1.43 -7.15 -5.50
N VAL A 114 0.14 -7.45 -5.53
CA VAL A 114 -0.44 -8.53 -4.72
C VAL A 114 0.12 -9.89 -5.17
N GLY A 115 0.78 -10.59 -4.26
CA GLY A 115 1.15 -12.00 -4.40
C GLY A 115 0.13 -12.92 -3.73
N PRO A 116 0.38 -14.25 -3.75
CA PRO A 116 -0.51 -15.21 -3.11
C PRO A 116 -0.66 -14.99 -1.60
N LEU A 117 0.43 -14.63 -0.91
CA LEU A 117 0.48 -14.41 0.54
C LEU A 117 0.94 -13.00 0.92
N GLY A 118 2.00 -12.50 0.27
CA GLY A 118 2.60 -11.19 0.54
C GLY A 118 2.34 -10.15 -0.55
N ILE A 119 2.86 -8.94 -0.34
CA ILE A 119 2.86 -7.85 -1.32
C ILE A 119 4.28 -7.60 -1.81
N LYS A 120 4.49 -7.58 -3.12
CA LYS A 120 5.78 -7.30 -3.75
C LYS A 120 6.29 -5.93 -3.30
N THR A 121 7.55 -5.87 -2.90
CA THR A 121 8.22 -4.64 -2.43
C THR A 121 8.56 -3.66 -3.55
N LEU A 122 8.55 -4.11 -4.79
CA LEU A 122 8.77 -3.30 -6.00
C LEU A 122 7.91 -3.85 -7.14
N GLY A 123 7.40 -2.97 -8.00
CA GLY A 123 6.66 -3.34 -9.21
C GLY A 123 7.50 -4.21 -10.17
N PRO A 124 6.91 -5.27 -10.77
CA PRO A 124 7.64 -6.20 -11.63
C PRO A 124 8.12 -5.59 -12.95
N ASN A 125 7.57 -4.44 -13.34
CA ASN A 125 7.97 -3.69 -14.54
C ASN A 125 9.20 -2.79 -14.30
N ASP A 126 9.67 -2.67 -13.06
CA ASP A 126 10.87 -1.90 -12.73
C ASP A 126 12.14 -2.70 -13.09
N TRP A 127 13.13 -2.04 -13.68
CA TRP A 127 14.39 -2.65 -14.10
C TRP A 127 15.19 -3.25 -12.92
N ALA A 128 14.98 -2.73 -11.70
CA ALA A 128 15.63 -3.20 -10.48
C ALA A 128 14.89 -4.39 -9.83
N TYR A 129 13.77 -4.85 -10.39
CA TYR A 129 12.98 -5.94 -9.80
C TYR A 129 13.73 -7.27 -9.80
N ARG A 130 13.81 -7.90 -8.62
CA ARG A 130 14.44 -9.19 -8.33
C ARG A 130 13.63 -9.94 -7.26
N GLY A 131 12.68 -10.76 -7.69
CA GLY A 131 11.72 -11.43 -6.79
C GLY A 131 12.23 -12.61 -5.95
N TYR A 132 13.48 -13.06 -6.14
CA TYR A 132 14.05 -14.20 -5.40
C TYR A 132 15.18 -13.73 -4.48
N TYR A 133 14.91 -13.67 -3.19
CA TYR A 133 15.88 -13.29 -2.16
C TYR A 133 16.73 -14.49 -1.74
N ASP A 134 18.04 -14.30 -1.76
CA ASP A 134 19.05 -15.25 -1.26
C ASP A 134 20.17 -14.49 -0.53
N ASN A 135 20.18 -14.57 0.80
CA ASN A 135 21.20 -13.93 1.62
C ASN A 135 22.59 -14.59 1.50
N SER A 136 22.63 -15.84 1.02
CA SER A 136 23.86 -16.60 0.81
C SER A 136 24.43 -16.46 -0.61
N ASN A 137 23.86 -15.55 -1.42
CA ASN A 137 24.30 -15.34 -2.78
C ASN A 137 25.71 -14.72 -2.82
N GLU A 138 26.71 -15.52 -3.24
CA GLU A 138 28.11 -15.13 -3.40
C GLU A 138 28.47 -14.69 -4.83
N SER A 139 27.48 -14.41 -5.68
CA SER A 139 27.75 -13.98 -7.05
C SER A 139 28.32 -12.56 -7.11
N THR A 140 28.83 -12.18 -8.27
CA THR A 140 29.30 -10.81 -8.55
C THR A 140 28.17 -9.88 -9.03
N ASP A 141 26.93 -10.36 -9.14
CA ASP A 141 25.79 -9.52 -9.49
C ASP A 141 25.42 -8.65 -8.29
N PHE A 142 25.76 -7.35 -8.37
CA PHE A 142 25.50 -6.40 -7.30
C PHE A 142 24.01 -6.33 -6.89
N SER A 143 23.08 -6.67 -7.80
CA SER A 143 21.65 -6.59 -7.54
C SER A 143 21.14 -7.74 -6.66
N LEU A 144 21.94 -8.79 -6.48
CA LEU A 144 21.58 -10.02 -5.76
C LEU A 144 22.58 -10.41 -4.67
N ALA A 145 23.85 -10.06 -4.84
CA ALA A 145 24.94 -10.43 -3.96
C ALA A 145 24.60 -10.10 -2.49
N LYS A 146 24.80 -11.07 -1.61
CA LYS A 146 24.51 -10.95 -0.17
C LYS A 146 23.09 -10.49 0.14
N GLY A 147 22.13 -10.84 -0.72
CA GLY A 147 20.71 -10.52 -0.51
C GLY A 147 20.36 -9.04 -0.74
N PHE A 148 21.11 -8.32 -1.57
CA PHE A 148 20.85 -6.89 -1.87
C PHE A 148 19.40 -6.61 -2.30
N ASN A 149 18.71 -7.60 -2.89
CA ASN A 149 17.33 -7.50 -3.31
C ASN A 149 16.26 -7.73 -2.24
N TYR A 150 16.60 -7.77 -0.94
CA TYR A 150 15.65 -8.00 0.17
C TYR A 150 14.36 -7.13 0.09
N HIS A 151 14.47 -5.91 -0.45
CA HIS A 151 13.37 -4.98 -0.67
C HIS A 151 13.17 -4.58 -2.15
N GLN A 152 13.59 -5.41 -3.10
CA GLN A 152 13.53 -5.11 -4.55
C GLN A 152 12.67 -6.12 -5.32
N GLY A 153 11.61 -6.66 -4.71
CA GLY A 153 10.75 -7.64 -5.38
C GLY A 153 10.15 -8.70 -4.46
N PRO A 154 10.86 -9.21 -3.43
CA PRO A 154 10.27 -10.16 -2.50
C PRO A 154 8.94 -9.65 -1.93
N GLU A 155 8.06 -10.60 -1.64
CA GLU A 155 6.68 -10.38 -1.23
C GLU A 155 6.60 -10.38 0.29
N TRP A 156 6.33 -9.23 0.90
CA TRP A 156 6.32 -9.09 2.35
C TRP A 156 4.89 -9.20 2.89
N LEU A 157 4.71 -9.98 3.96
CA LEU A 157 3.36 -10.34 4.45
C LEU A 157 2.75 -9.27 5.36
N TRP A 158 3.54 -8.47 6.08
CA TRP A 158 2.98 -7.42 6.93
C TRP A 158 2.26 -6.33 6.11
N LEU A 159 2.70 -6.10 4.87
CA LEU A 159 2.08 -5.17 3.93
C LEU A 159 0.68 -5.63 3.50
N THR A 160 0.42 -6.94 3.49
CA THR A 160 -0.91 -7.51 3.20
C THR A 160 -1.96 -6.93 4.15
N GLY A 161 -1.64 -6.78 5.44
CA GLY A 161 -2.56 -6.18 6.41
C GLY A 161 -2.94 -4.74 6.06
N TYR A 162 -1.97 -3.92 5.65
CA TYR A 162 -2.22 -2.54 5.23
C TYR A 162 -3.03 -2.49 3.93
N TYR A 163 -2.70 -3.32 2.95
CA TYR A 163 -3.44 -3.44 1.70
C TYR A 163 -4.92 -3.78 1.93
N LEU A 164 -5.22 -4.86 2.65
CA LEU A 164 -6.59 -5.32 2.88
C LEU A 164 -7.42 -4.28 3.64
N ARG A 165 -6.81 -3.58 4.61
CA ARG A 165 -7.47 -2.51 5.36
C ARG A 165 -7.82 -1.31 4.46
N ALA A 166 -6.87 -0.86 3.64
CA ALA A 166 -7.10 0.23 2.70
C ALA A 166 -8.20 -0.15 1.67
N LEU A 167 -8.14 -1.37 1.13
CA LEU A 167 -9.13 -1.88 0.18
C LEU A 167 -10.56 -1.88 0.76
N LEU A 168 -10.73 -2.44 1.97
CA LEU A 168 -12.02 -2.45 2.66
C LEU A 168 -12.58 -1.05 2.89
N TYR A 169 -11.73 -0.11 3.28
CA TYR A 169 -12.17 1.25 3.59
C TYR A 169 -12.57 2.02 2.36
N PHE A 170 -11.68 2.11 1.36
CA PHE A 170 -11.98 2.91 0.17
C PHE A 170 -13.12 2.32 -0.64
N GLY A 171 -13.20 0.99 -0.76
CA GLY A 171 -14.33 0.32 -1.43
C GLY A 171 -15.66 0.60 -0.75
N ARG A 172 -15.74 0.47 0.59
CA ARG A 172 -16.96 0.81 1.35
C ARG A 172 -17.25 2.30 1.35
N HIS A 173 -16.22 3.15 1.40
CA HIS A 173 -16.39 4.60 1.39
C HIS A 173 -17.00 5.06 0.06
N LEU A 174 -16.44 4.61 -1.07
CA LEU A 174 -16.96 4.88 -2.41
C LEU A 174 -18.38 4.35 -2.60
N ALA A 175 -18.64 3.11 -2.18
CA ALA A 175 -19.97 2.52 -2.22
C ALA A 175 -21.00 3.35 -1.43
N ARG A 176 -20.59 4.00 -0.33
CA ARG A 176 -21.44 4.86 0.49
C ARG A 176 -21.66 6.25 -0.12
N ILE A 177 -20.61 6.89 -0.65
CA ILE A 177 -20.73 8.27 -1.17
C ILE A 177 -21.33 8.33 -2.57
N ASN A 178 -21.17 7.28 -3.38
CA ASN A 178 -21.79 7.15 -4.69
C ASN A 178 -22.22 5.68 -4.96
N PRO A 179 -23.35 5.25 -4.40
CA PRO A 179 -23.86 3.88 -4.55
C PRO A 179 -24.20 3.49 -6.00
N LYS A 180 -24.55 4.47 -6.85
CA LYS A 180 -24.90 4.20 -8.26
C LYS A 180 -23.70 3.71 -9.05
N SER A 181 -22.54 4.32 -8.85
CA SER A 181 -21.30 3.93 -9.54
C SER A 181 -20.55 2.82 -8.81
N TYR A 182 -20.58 2.79 -7.48
CA TYR A 182 -19.68 1.98 -6.67
C TYR A 182 -20.38 1.02 -5.69
N GLY A 183 -21.70 0.87 -5.75
CA GLY A 183 -22.45 0.06 -4.78
C GLY A 183 -22.02 -1.41 -4.72
N HIS A 184 -21.55 -1.96 -5.85
CA HIS A 184 -21.03 -3.32 -5.95
C HIS A 184 -19.74 -3.53 -5.14
N LEU A 185 -18.93 -2.47 -4.98
CA LEU A 185 -17.62 -2.56 -4.34
C LEU A 185 -17.68 -3.09 -2.92
N ALA A 186 -18.73 -2.78 -2.15
CA ALA A 186 -18.83 -3.21 -0.75
C ALA A 186 -18.78 -4.73 -0.58
N ASN A 187 -19.38 -5.47 -1.51
CA ASN A 187 -19.39 -6.94 -1.50
C ASN A 187 -18.12 -7.50 -2.16
N GLU A 188 -17.66 -6.90 -3.25
CA GLU A 188 -16.46 -7.34 -3.95
C GLU A 188 -15.21 -7.23 -3.08
N VAL A 189 -15.01 -6.11 -2.38
CA VAL A 189 -13.85 -5.96 -1.49
C VAL A 189 -13.90 -6.92 -0.31
N LEU A 190 -15.11 -7.26 0.16
CA LEU A 190 -15.27 -8.23 1.23
C LEU A 190 -14.87 -9.63 0.75
N ALA A 191 -15.34 -10.03 -0.44
CA ALA A 191 -15.00 -11.29 -1.05
C ALA A 191 -13.49 -11.39 -1.36
N ASP A 192 -12.89 -10.33 -1.90
CA ASP A 192 -11.44 -10.26 -2.16
C ASP A 192 -10.64 -10.45 -0.87
N CYS A 193 -11.04 -9.77 0.22
CA CYS A 193 -10.37 -9.90 1.50
C CYS A 193 -10.52 -11.30 2.10
N GLN A 194 -11.72 -11.88 2.03
CA GLN A 194 -11.96 -13.25 2.50
C GLN A 194 -11.13 -14.25 1.71
N ALA A 195 -11.06 -14.13 0.38
CA ALA A 195 -10.25 -14.99 -0.46
C ALA A 195 -8.75 -14.87 -0.15
N HIS A 196 -8.26 -13.66 0.15
CA HIS A 196 -6.86 -13.46 0.56
C HIS A 196 -6.58 -14.06 1.94
N LEU A 197 -7.47 -13.82 2.92
CA LEU A 197 -7.35 -14.39 4.26
C LEU A 197 -7.42 -15.92 4.26
N ALA A 198 -8.25 -16.52 3.40
CA ALA A 198 -8.33 -17.98 3.24
C ALA A 198 -6.98 -18.56 2.80
N ARG A 199 -6.27 -17.92 1.86
CA ARG A 199 -4.92 -18.38 1.47
C ARG A 199 -3.91 -18.29 2.62
N LEU A 200 -4.01 -17.26 3.45
CA LEU A 200 -3.16 -17.14 4.64
C LEU A 200 -3.49 -18.23 5.66
N ASP A 201 -4.77 -18.53 5.85
CA ASP A 201 -5.25 -19.59 6.73
C ASP A 201 -4.77 -20.97 6.26
N ASP A 202 -4.91 -21.28 4.96
CA ASP A 202 -4.39 -22.50 4.36
C ASP A 202 -2.86 -22.65 4.59
N HIS A 203 -2.12 -21.56 4.47
CA HIS A 203 -0.67 -21.56 4.77
C HIS A 203 -0.39 -21.79 6.26
N LEU A 204 -1.16 -21.15 7.15
CA LEU A 204 -1.06 -21.34 8.60
C LEU A 204 -1.30 -22.80 9.00
N TYR A 205 -2.22 -23.51 8.36
CA TYR A 205 -2.47 -24.92 8.66
C TYR A 205 -1.43 -25.88 8.06
N SER A 206 -0.91 -25.56 6.87
CA SER A 206 0.07 -26.42 6.18
C SER A 206 1.52 -26.21 6.66
N SER A 207 1.83 -25.06 7.26
CA SER A 207 3.17 -24.74 7.78
C SER A 207 3.49 -25.52 9.06
N PRO A 208 4.68 -26.14 9.19
CA PRO A 208 5.13 -26.82 10.42
C PRO A 208 5.09 -25.93 11.66
N TRP A 209 5.27 -24.62 11.47
CA TRP A 209 5.35 -23.62 12.54
C TRP A 209 4.00 -23.06 12.93
N ARG A 210 2.93 -23.41 12.19
CA ARG A 210 1.59 -22.82 12.33
C ARG A 210 1.61 -21.29 12.33
N SER A 211 2.51 -20.73 11.52
CA SER A 211 2.78 -19.30 11.41
C SER A 211 2.89 -18.88 9.94
N LEU A 212 2.77 -17.57 9.71
CA LEU A 212 3.08 -16.95 8.43
C LEU A 212 4.57 -16.59 8.38
N PRO A 213 5.24 -16.71 7.21
CA PRO A 213 6.60 -16.23 7.06
C PRO A 213 6.66 -14.69 7.08
N GLU A 214 7.84 -14.13 7.31
CA GLU A 214 8.07 -12.68 7.16
C GLU A 214 7.84 -12.23 5.71
N LEU A 215 8.40 -13.00 4.78
CA LEU A 215 8.35 -12.76 3.35
C LEU A 215 8.27 -14.07 2.58
N THR A 216 7.80 -13.97 1.34
CA THR A 216 7.93 -14.99 0.31
C THR A 216 8.72 -14.45 -0.87
N ASN A 217 9.38 -15.33 -1.60
CA ASN A 217 9.91 -15.03 -2.91
C ASN A 217 8.75 -14.89 -3.92
N PHE A 218 9.11 -14.73 -5.19
CA PHE A 218 8.18 -14.64 -6.31
C PHE A 218 7.02 -15.65 -6.20
N ASN A 219 5.80 -15.12 -6.27
CA ASN A 219 4.56 -15.90 -6.34
C ASN A 219 4.38 -16.85 -5.15
N GLY A 220 4.62 -16.36 -3.93
CA GLY A 220 4.41 -17.12 -2.70
C GLY A 220 5.45 -18.22 -2.43
N SER A 221 6.53 -18.31 -3.21
CA SER A 221 7.55 -19.33 -2.99
C SER A 221 8.30 -19.10 -1.67
N VAL A 222 8.36 -20.12 -0.82
CA VAL A 222 9.14 -20.07 0.45
C VAL A 222 10.59 -20.54 0.24
N ARG A 223 10.95 -20.98 -0.98
CA ARG A 223 12.28 -21.50 -1.32
C ARG A 223 12.88 -20.74 -2.50
N ILE A 224 14.21 -20.78 -2.59
CA ILE A 224 14.94 -20.40 -3.79
C ILE A 224 14.91 -21.61 -4.74
N PRO A 225 14.64 -21.45 -6.04
CA PRO A 225 14.71 -22.54 -7.01
C PRO A 225 16.13 -23.12 -7.03
N PHE A 226 16.27 -24.43 -6.80
CA PHE A 226 17.55 -25.10 -6.99
C PHE A 226 17.90 -25.10 -8.49
N ASN A 227 19.02 -24.48 -8.85
CA ASN A 227 19.54 -24.59 -10.21
C ASN A 227 20.22 -25.96 -10.34
N LYS A 228 19.64 -26.89 -11.11
CA LYS A 228 20.18 -28.26 -11.27
C LYS A 228 21.47 -28.34 -12.11
N ASN A 229 21.99 -27.21 -12.59
CA ASN A 229 23.07 -27.17 -13.58
C ASN A 229 24.37 -26.51 -13.09
N SER A 230 24.64 -26.50 -11.78
CA SER A 230 25.92 -26.04 -11.23
C SER A 230 26.66 -27.19 -10.54
N PHE A 231 27.26 -28.06 -11.35
CA PHE A 231 28.42 -28.89 -11.02
C PHE A 231 29.32 -28.94 -12.27
#